data_AF-A0A7C2R1Y2-F1
#
_entry.id   AF-A0A7C2R1Y2-F1
#
_cell.length_a   1.000
_cell.length_b   1.000
_cell.length_c   1.000
_cell.angle_alpha   90.00
_cell.angle_beta   90.00
_cell.angle_gamma   90.00
#
_symmetry.space_group_name_H-M   'P 1'
#
loop_
_entity.id
_entity.type
_entity.pdbx_description
1 polymer ?
#
loop_
_entity_poly.entity_id
_entity_poly.type
_entity_poly.pdbx_seq_one_letter_code
_entity_poly.pdbx_strand_id
1 'polypeptide(L)'
;SWMYRIATNESITFLNKRSKKMQISSEELQQQIIDNLETDVYFEGDKIQLKLQKAIATLPEKQQQVFNMKYFQELKYKEISDILGTSEGALKASYHIATRKIEEYLKGH
;
A
#
# COMPACT_ATOMS: atom_id res chain seq x y z
N SER A 1 6.00 17.23 -5.22
CA SER A 1 6.48 16.06 -5.98
C SER A 1 7.84 15.51 -5.53
N TRP A 2 8.90 16.31 -5.33
CA TRP A 2 10.24 15.79 -4.96
C TRP A 2 10.31 15.13 -3.57
N MET A 3 9.77 15.78 -2.53
CA MET A 3 9.76 15.23 -1.17
C MET A 3 8.98 13.90 -1.09
N TYR A 4 7.85 13.80 -1.78
CA TYR A 4 7.06 12.55 -1.86
C TYR A 4 7.84 11.41 -2.51
N ARG A 5 8.62 11.70 -3.56
CA ARG A 5 9.49 10.70 -4.20
C ARG A 5 10.55 10.19 -3.25
N ILE A 6 11.22 11.10 -2.53
CA ILE A 6 12.24 10.73 -1.55
C ILE A 6 11.61 9.89 -0.44
N ALA A 7 10.53 10.37 0.19
CA ALA A 7 9.87 9.64 1.26
C ALA A 7 9.40 8.26 0.82
N THR A 8 8.82 8.15 -0.40
CA THR A 8 8.38 6.88 -0.96
C THR A 8 9.57 5.95 -1.19
N ASN A 9 10.61 6.40 -1.89
CA ASN A 9 11.79 5.57 -2.20
C ASN A 9 12.56 5.15 -0.95
N GLU A 10 12.71 6.05 0.03
CA GLU A 10 13.36 5.74 1.31
C GLU A 10 12.56 4.73 2.12
N SER A 11 11.23 4.82 2.11
CA SER A 11 10.36 3.84 2.79
C SER A 11 10.51 2.45 2.18
N ILE A 12 10.49 2.33 0.85
CA ILE A 12 10.72 1.07 0.13
C ILE A 12 12.11 0.52 0.46
N THR A 13 13.12 1.38 0.37
CA THR A 13 14.51 1.00 0.65
C THR A 13 14.67 0.51 2.09
N PHE A 14 14.01 1.17 3.05
CA PHE A 14 14.01 0.80 4.45
C PHE A 14 13.36 -0.58 4.66
N LEU A 15 12.19 -0.83 4.07
CA LEU A 15 11.49 -2.12 4.18
C LEU A 15 12.33 -3.26 3.57
N ASN A 16 12.92 -3.05 2.40
CA ASN A 16 13.80 -4.03 1.76
C ASN A 16 15.08 -4.31 2.57
N LYS A 17 15.65 -3.28 3.21
CA LYS A 17 16.79 -3.47 4.12
C LYS A 17 16.38 -4.26 5.37
N ARG A 18 15.17 -4.02 5.88
CA ARG A 18 14.62 -4.73 7.04
C ARG A 18 14.38 -6.21 6.75
N SER A 19 13.73 -6.56 5.63
CA SER A 19 13.51 -7.96 5.24
C SER A 19 14.84 -8.70 5.10
N LYS A 20 15.80 -8.08 4.42
CA LYS A 20 17.17 -8.62 4.28
C LYS A 20 17.87 -8.83 5.62
N LYS A 21 17.76 -7.88 6.56
CA LYS A 21 18.35 -8.01 7.91
C LYS A 21 17.72 -9.15 8.71
N MET A 22 16.42 -9.38 8.51
CA MET A 22 15.66 -10.46 9.15
C MET A 22 15.83 -11.81 8.45
N GLN A 23 16.52 -11.86 7.30
CA GLN A 23 16.71 -13.06 6.47
C GLN A 23 15.38 -13.70 6.03
N ILE A 24 14.37 -12.87 5.80
CA ILE A 24 13.06 -13.29 5.29
C ILE A 24 12.77 -12.59 3.96
N SER A 25 11.87 -13.19 3.19
CA SER A 25 11.33 -12.58 1.98
C SER A 25 10.55 -11.30 2.30
N SER A 26 10.36 -10.45 1.28
CA SER A 26 9.55 -9.24 1.43
C SER A 26 8.08 -9.61 1.70
N GLU A 27 7.60 -10.71 1.14
CA GLU A 27 6.27 -11.26 1.37
C GLU A 27 6.07 -11.72 2.82
N GLU A 28 7.04 -12.42 3.41
CA GLU A 28 7.00 -12.82 4.82
C GLU A 28 7.04 -11.60 5.75
N LEU A 29 7.86 -10.59 5.45
CA LEU A 29 7.88 -9.34 6.21
C LEU A 29 6.52 -8.64 6.14
N GLN A 30 5.90 -8.61 4.96
CA GLN A 30 4.59 -8.03 4.75
C GLN A 30 3.52 -8.77 5.57
N GLN A 31 3.56 -10.10 5.61
CA GLN A 31 2.64 -10.90 6.44
C GLN A 31 2.84 -10.60 7.93
N GLN A 32 4.07 -10.51 8.42
CA GLN A 32 4.32 -10.13 9.81
C GLN A 32 3.81 -8.72 10.14
N ILE A 33 3.89 -7.78 9.22
CA ILE A 33 3.33 -6.43 9.41
C ILE A 33 1.79 -6.51 9.49
N ILE A 34 1.16 -7.34 8.67
CA ILE A 34 -0.30 -7.60 8.70
C ILE A 34 -0.73 -8.22 10.02
N ASP A 35 0.00 -9.21 10.52
CA ASP A 35 -0.35 -9.90 11.76
C ASP A 35 -0.19 -8.95 12.97
N ASN A 36 0.79 -8.05 12.92
CA ASN A 36 0.99 -7.03 13.95
C ASN A 36 -0.05 -5.90 13.92
N LEU A 37 -0.81 -5.73 12.84
CA LEU A 37 -1.93 -4.76 12.80
C LEU A 37 -3.07 -5.18 13.74
N GLU A 38 -3.18 -6.45 14.10
CA GLU A 38 -4.18 -6.94 15.07
C GLU A 38 -3.80 -6.70 16.54
N THR A 39 -2.51 -6.52 16.83
CA THR A 39 -1.96 -6.38 18.19
C THR A 39 -1.72 -4.93 18.61
N ASP A 40 -2.05 -3.96 17.76
CA ASP A 40 -1.87 -2.55 18.11
C ASP A 40 -2.89 -2.12 19.17
N VAL A 41 -2.38 -1.81 20.37
CA VAL A 41 -3.15 -1.39 21.55
C VAL A 41 -3.88 -0.05 21.31
N TYR A 42 -3.51 0.69 20.26
CA TYR A 42 -4.18 1.92 19.81
C TYR A 42 -5.29 1.68 18.76
N PHE A 43 -5.65 0.42 18.47
CA PHE A 43 -6.71 0.10 17.53
C PHE A 43 -8.11 0.32 18.14
N GLU A 44 -8.56 1.57 18.16
CA GLU A 44 -9.96 1.96 18.46
C GLU A 44 -10.83 2.08 17.19
N GLY A 45 -10.28 1.69 16.02
CA GLY A 45 -10.93 1.81 14.71
C GLY A 45 -11.89 0.67 14.39
N ASP A 46 -13.02 1.01 13.78
CA ASP A 46 -14.09 0.11 13.36
C ASP A 46 -13.56 -1.14 12.63
N LYS A 47 -14.12 -2.33 12.87
CA LYS A 47 -13.66 -3.62 12.29
C LYS A 47 -13.52 -3.56 10.76
N ILE A 48 -14.30 -2.69 10.13
CA ILE A 48 -14.26 -2.40 8.70
C ILE A 48 -12.92 -1.78 8.26
N GLN A 49 -12.32 -0.92 9.09
CA GLN A 49 -11.06 -0.25 8.82
C GLN A 49 -9.89 -1.23 8.92
N LEU A 50 -9.91 -2.16 9.89
CA LEU A 50 -8.93 -3.25 9.93
C LEU A 50 -9.01 -4.11 8.68
N LYS A 51 -10.23 -4.51 8.28
CA LYS A 51 -10.47 -5.28 7.06
C LYS A 51 -9.94 -4.55 5.82
N LEU A 52 -10.17 -3.24 5.72
CA LEU A 52 -9.63 -2.42 4.62
C LEU A 52 -8.11 -2.39 4.61
N GLN A 53 -7.46 -2.19 5.76
CA GLN A 53 -5.99 -2.17 5.86
C GLN A 53 -5.40 -3.53 5.46
N LYS A 54 -6.00 -4.64 5.91
CA LYS A 54 -5.61 -5.98 5.48
C LYS A 54 -5.77 -6.16 3.97
N ALA A 55 -6.89 -5.74 3.40
CA ALA A 55 -7.13 -5.80 1.97
C ALA A 55 -6.06 -5.04 1.18
N ILE A 56 -5.73 -3.81 1.59
CA ILE A 56 -4.67 -2.99 0.99
C ILE A 56 -3.30 -3.67 1.12
N ALA A 57 -3.06 -4.35 2.24
CA ALA A 57 -1.81 -5.07 2.48
C ALA A 57 -1.68 -6.35 1.65
N THR A 58 -2.74 -6.87 1.01
CA THR A 58 -2.62 -7.98 0.04
C THR A 58 -2.23 -7.52 -1.37
N LEU A 59 -2.24 -6.20 -1.63
CA LEU A 59 -1.94 -5.67 -2.95
C LEU A 59 -0.44 -5.72 -3.25
N PRO A 60 -0.05 -5.94 -4.52
CA PRO A 60 1.30 -5.65 -4.99
C PRO A 60 1.70 -4.21 -4.67
N GLU A 61 2.96 -3.99 -4.35
CA GLU A 61 3.51 -2.70 -3.88
C GLU A 61 3.07 -1.50 -4.73
N LYS A 62 3.18 -1.60 -6.06
CA LYS A 62 2.74 -0.53 -6.98
C LYS A 62 1.23 -0.25 -6.91
N GLN A 63 0.40 -1.28 -6.73
CA GLN A 63 -1.04 -1.12 -6.60
C GLN A 63 -1.39 -0.47 -5.26
N GLN A 64 -0.72 -0.89 -4.18
CA GLN A 64 -0.84 -0.30 -2.85
C GLN A 64 -0.46 1.18 -2.85
N GLN A 65 0.67 1.55 -3.45
CA GLN A 65 1.13 2.93 -3.55
C GLN A 65 0.13 3.81 -4.29
N VAL A 66 -0.32 3.37 -5.47
CA VAL A 66 -1.29 4.12 -6.28
C VAL A 66 -2.61 4.27 -5.54
N PHE A 67 -3.09 3.21 -4.88
CA PHE A 67 -4.31 3.26 -4.09
C PHE A 67 -4.18 4.26 -2.93
N ASN A 68 -3.10 4.17 -2.14
CA ASN A 68 -2.90 5.06 -1.00
C ASN A 68 -2.78 6.53 -1.39
N MET A 69 -2.02 6.82 -2.45
CA MET A 69 -1.88 8.17 -2.98
C MET A 69 -3.20 8.73 -3.52
N LYS A 70 -4.02 7.90 -4.18
CA LYS A 70 -5.27 8.34 -4.80
C LYS A 70 -6.42 8.48 -3.79
N TYR A 71 -6.54 7.54 -2.86
CA TYR A 71 -7.68 7.40 -1.94
C TYR A 71 -7.46 8.16 -0.62
N PHE A 72 -6.33 7.94 0.07
CA PHE A 72 -6.07 8.59 1.37
C PHE A 72 -5.43 9.96 1.24
N GLN A 73 -4.56 10.14 0.24
CA GLN A 73 -3.86 11.42 0.03
C GLN A 73 -4.53 12.30 -1.04
N GLU A 74 -5.60 11.80 -1.66
CA GLU A 74 -6.44 12.51 -2.63
C GLU A 74 -5.68 13.10 -3.84
N LEU A 75 -4.48 12.61 -4.14
CA LEU A 75 -3.65 13.15 -5.22
C LEU A 75 -4.31 12.96 -6.59
N LYS A 76 -4.04 13.89 -7.51
CA LYS A 76 -4.43 13.77 -8.93
C LYS A 76 -3.49 12.81 -9.64
N TYR A 77 -3.98 12.14 -10.70
CA TYR A 77 -3.14 11.22 -11.48
C TYR A 77 -1.88 11.86 -12.05
N LYS A 78 -1.94 13.15 -12.41
CA LYS A 78 -0.77 13.92 -12.84
C LYS A 78 0.31 13.99 -11.75
N GLU A 79 -0.07 14.25 -10.50
CA GLU A 79 0.86 14.35 -9.37
C GLU A 79 1.47 12.98 -9.04
N ILE A 80 0.64 11.93 -9.09
CA ILE A 80 1.10 10.54 -8.90
C ILE A 80 2.04 10.14 -10.04
N SER A 81 1.77 10.57 -11.28
CA SER A 81 2.64 10.37 -12.44
C SER A 81 4.00 11.00 -12.22
N ASP A 82 4.04 12.24 -11.73
CA ASP A 82 5.30 12.92 -11.41
C ASP A 82 6.10 12.22 -10.29
N ILE A 83 5.40 11.60 -9.33
CA ILE A 83 6.00 10.86 -8.23
C ILE A 83 6.54 9.50 -8.69
N LEU A 84 5.72 8.70 -9.37
CA LEU A 84 6.05 7.31 -9.72
C LEU A 84 6.75 7.16 -11.07
N GLY A 85 6.83 8.23 -11.88
CA GLY A 85 7.51 8.21 -13.17
C GLY A 85 6.83 7.30 -14.20
N THR A 86 5.51 7.19 -14.15
CA THR A 86 4.70 6.34 -15.05
C THR A 86 3.49 7.08 -15.58
N SER A 87 2.90 6.62 -16.68
CA SER A 87 1.81 7.33 -17.36
C SER A 87 0.51 7.34 -16.55
N GLU A 88 -0.28 8.40 -16.68
CA GLU A 88 -1.61 8.48 -16.04
C GLU A 88 -2.53 7.31 -16.44
N GLY A 89 -2.39 6.79 -17.67
CA GLY A 89 -3.13 5.61 -18.12
C GLY A 89 -2.77 4.34 -17.33
N ALA A 90 -1.47 4.11 -17.10
CA ALA A 90 -1.00 3.00 -16.28
C ALA A 90 -1.46 3.13 -14.82
N LEU A 91 -1.47 4.35 -14.28
CA LEU A 91 -1.96 4.63 -12.93
C LEU A 91 -3.46 4.36 -12.79
N LYS A 92 -4.28 4.80 -13.75
CA LYS A 92 -5.73 4.54 -13.77
C LYS A 92 -6.02 3.04 -13.80
N ALA A 93 -5.32 2.28 -14.64
CA ALA A 93 -5.45 0.83 -14.70
C ALA A 93 -5.02 0.16 -13.38
N SER A 94 -3.87 0.57 -12.82
CA SER A 94 -3.37 0.08 -11.53
C SER A 94 -4.37 0.34 -10.40
N TYR A 95 -4.93 1.56 -10.32
CA TYR A 95 -5.93 1.94 -9.32
C TYR A 95 -7.22 1.13 -9.45
N HIS A 96 -7.71 0.94 -10.67
CA HIS A 96 -8.91 0.14 -10.93
C HIS A 96 -8.72 -1.32 -10.49
N ILE A 97 -7.56 -1.93 -10.83
CA ILE A 97 -7.24 -3.29 -10.40
C ILE A 97 -7.13 -3.37 -8.86
N ALA A 98 -6.47 -2.39 -8.22
CA ALA A 98 -6.35 -2.31 -6.77
C ALA A 98 -7.72 -2.25 -6.09
N THR A 99 -8.61 -1.37 -6.58
CA THR A 99 -9.97 -1.20 -6.05
C THR A 99 -10.78 -2.49 -6.18
N ARG A 100 -10.73 -3.15 -7.34
CA ARG A 100 -11.42 -4.43 -7.55
C ARG A 100 -10.96 -5.51 -6.58
N LYS A 101 -9.65 -5.66 -6.37
CA LYS A 101 -9.10 -6.64 -5.42
C LYS A 101 -9.52 -6.35 -3.98
N ILE A 102 -9.53 -5.07 -3.58
CA ILE A 102 -10.02 -4.67 -2.26
C ILE A 102 -11.50 -5.00 -2.11
N GLU A 103 -12.32 -4.70 -3.11
CA GLU A 103 -13.74 -5.05 -3.09
C GLU A 103 -13.98 -6.57 -3.00
N GLU A 104 -13.23 -7.35 -3.77
CA GLU A 104 -13.29 -8.83 -3.74
C GLU A 104 -12.93 -9.35 -2.34
N TYR A 105 -11.88 -8.81 -1.72
CA TYR A 105 -11.49 -9.16 -0.36
C TYR A 105 -12.57 -8.80 0.66
N LEU A 106 -13.17 -7.62 0.57
CA LEU A 106 -14.20 -7.15 1.51
C LEU A 106 -15.55 -7.87 1.34
N LYS A 107 -15.87 -8.36 0.14
CA LYS A 107 -17.10 -9.15 -0.13
C LYS A 107 -16.93 -10.62 0.22
N GLY A 108 -15.71 -11.15 0.14
CA GLY A 108 -15.38 -12.56 0.35
C GLY A 108 -15.02 -12.94 1.79
N HIS A 109 -14.93 -11.98 2.72
CA HIS A 109 -14.60 -12.17 4.15
C HIS A 109 -15.49 -11.30 5.05
#